data_AF-A0A1A0HEL7-F1
#
_entry.id   AF-A0A1A0HEL7-F1
#
_cell.length_a   1.000
_cell.length_b   1.000
_cell.length_c   1.000
_cell.angle_alpha   90.00
_cell.angle_beta   90.00
_cell.angle_gamma   90.00
#
_symmetry.space_group_name_H-M   'P 1'
#
loop_
_entity.id
_entity.type
_entity.pdbx_description
1 polymer ?
#
loop_
_entity_poly.entity_id
_entity_poly.type
_entity_poly.pdbx_seq_one_letter_code
_entity_poly.pdbx_strand_id
1 'polypeptide(L)'
;MAEEKLSKKQQKALSFRKSKEERTQEKIEKKTKKELDSSLKRKLDEETQPESSEEKKAANGEADKTDGEPEKKKRKTRRGKKGKGVNGGKGPRFILFVGNLPYDTQQAELDTHFKNAKPDRIRIRREKGIAFLEFDNDNQAIQSKMDHALGMHHLVFRDRKINVELTVGGGGNSEVRTQKLKEKNDKLMDERKEKVKKELAKRTLKTDQDLAAAGGMHPARAALLKQ
;
A
#
# COMPACT_ATOMS: atom_id res chain seq x y z
N MET A 1 -33.80 24.58 28.58
CA MET A 1 -34.47 23.45 27.92
C MET A 1 -33.45 22.32 27.82
N ALA A 2 -33.56 21.28 28.66
CA ALA A 2 -32.61 20.17 28.64
C ALA A 2 -32.87 19.28 27.41
N GLU A 3 -31.89 19.14 26.52
CA GLU A 3 -31.99 18.23 25.36
C GLU A 3 -31.98 16.78 25.84
N GLU A 4 -33.14 16.13 25.77
CA GLU A 4 -33.29 14.73 26.11
C GLU A 4 -32.54 13.87 25.08
N LYS A 5 -31.45 13.23 25.51
CA LYS A 5 -30.60 12.41 24.64
C LYS A 5 -31.34 11.13 24.22
N LEU A 6 -31.91 11.16 23.01
CA LEU A 6 -32.54 10.01 22.36
C LEU A 6 -31.65 8.77 22.38
N SER A 7 -32.22 7.61 22.76
CA SER A 7 -31.54 6.31 22.77
C SER A 7 -31.05 5.91 21.38
N LYS A 8 -29.94 5.14 21.32
CA LYS A 8 -29.37 4.60 20.07
C LYS A 8 -30.41 3.87 19.20
N LYS A 9 -31.43 3.24 19.83
CA LYS A 9 -32.55 2.58 19.11
C LYS A 9 -33.51 3.61 18.48
N GLN A 10 -33.84 4.68 19.19
CA GLN A 10 -34.73 5.75 18.69
C GLN A 10 -34.07 6.55 17.55
N GLN A 11 -32.78 6.84 17.67
CA GLN A 11 -32.00 7.49 16.60
C GLN A 11 -31.95 6.64 15.33
N LYS A 12 -31.83 5.31 15.47
CA LYS A 12 -31.85 4.39 14.33
C LYS A 12 -33.23 4.36 13.67
N ALA A 13 -34.32 4.30 14.44
CA ALA A 13 -35.68 4.33 13.90
C ALA A 13 -35.98 5.63 13.13
N LEU A 14 -35.57 6.78 13.67
CA LEU A 14 -35.70 8.08 12.99
C LEU A 14 -34.89 8.13 11.69
N SER A 15 -33.71 7.51 11.64
CA SER A 15 -32.88 7.46 10.42
C SER A 15 -33.45 6.56 9.31
N PHE A 16 -34.39 5.67 9.63
CA PHE A 16 -35.09 4.84 8.66
C PHE A 16 -36.38 5.48 8.14
N ARG A 17 -36.96 6.44 8.88
CA ARG A 17 -38.14 7.21 8.45
C ARG A 17 -37.79 8.40 7.52
N LYS A 18 -36.52 8.83 7.50
CA LYS A 18 -36.04 9.92 6.64
C LYS A 18 -35.83 9.46 5.20
N SER A 19 -36.08 10.37 4.26
CA SER A 19 -35.90 10.09 2.83
C SER A 19 -34.41 9.89 2.49
N LYS A 20 -34.13 9.25 1.35
CA LYS A 20 -32.75 9.01 0.89
C LYS A 20 -31.97 10.32 0.71
N GLU A 21 -32.65 11.38 0.27
CA GLU A 21 -32.08 12.71 0.03
C GLU A 21 -31.76 13.44 1.34
N GLU A 22 -32.67 13.43 2.30
CA GLU A 22 -32.45 13.99 3.64
C GLU A 22 -31.28 13.29 4.36
N ARG A 23 -31.18 11.96 4.20
CA ARG A 23 -30.08 11.18 4.78
C ARG A 23 -28.73 11.51 4.15
N THR A 24 -28.71 11.92 2.88
CA THR A 24 -27.48 12.38 2.21
C THR A 24 -27.09 13.79 2.65
N GLN A 25 -28.05 14.72 2.76
CA GLN A 25 -27.80 16.09 3.24
C GLN A 25 -27.31 16.10 4.69
N GLU A 26 -27.94 15.36 5.60
CA GLU A 26 -27.52 15.29 7.01
C GLU A 26 -26.11 14.67 7.15
N LYS A 27 -25.72 13.80 6.22
CA LYS A 27 -24.37 13.20 6.18
C LYS A 27 -23.33 14.18 5.65
N ILE A 28 -23.71 15.07 4.73
CA ILE A 28 -22.85 16.15 4.22
C ILE A 28 -22.66 17.20 5.32
N GLU A 29 -23.73 17.62 5.99
CA GLU A 29 -23.64 18.59 7.10
C GLU A 29 -22.83 18.07 8.29
N LYS A 30 -22.94 16.78 8.64
CA LYS A 30 -22.09 16.18 9.67
C LYS A 30 -20.63 16.08 9.26
N LYS A 31 -20.32 16.02 7.97
CA LYS A 31 -18.94 16.05 7.47
C LYS A 31 -18.37 17.46 7.50
N THR A 32 -19.13 18.46 7.04
CA THR A 32 -18.70 19.86 7.04
C THR A 32 -18.49 20.39 8.47
N LYS A 33 -19.40 20.07 9.40
CA LYS A 33 -19.22 20.41 10.83
C LYS A 33 -17.97 19.78 11.45
N LYS A 34 -17.64 18.53 11.09
CA LYS A 34 -16.41 17.86 11.56
C LYS A 34 -15.13 18.44 10.95
N GLU A 35 -15.18 18.87 9.69
CA GLU A 35 -14.05 19.52 9.04
C GLU A 35 -13.78 20.89 9.64
N LEU A 36 -14.84 21.69 9.89
CA LEU A 36 -14.76 22.98 10.57
C LEU A 36 -14.18 22.86 11.99
N ASP A 37 -14.66 21.91 12.79
CA ASP A 37 -14.18 21.66 14.16
C ASP A 37 -12.70 21.21 14.17
N SER A 38 -12.31 20.36 13.20
CA SER A 38 -10.91 19.94 13.04
C SER A 38 -9.97 21.07 12.58
N SER A 39 -10.51 22.10 11.94
CA SER A 39 -9.77 23.26 11.46
C SER A 39 -9.60 24.28 12.58
N LEU A 40 -10.66 24.51 13.37
CA LEU A 40 -10.62 25.36 14.58
C LEU A 40 -9.65 24.81 15.63
N LYS A 41 -9.65 23.49 15.86
CA LYS A 41 -8.73 22.85 16.81
C LYS A 41 -7.26 22.94 16.37
N ARG A 42 -6.99 22.96 15.06
CA ARG A 42 -5.63 23.19 14.52
C ARG A 42 -5.17 24.63 14.68
N LYS A 43 -6.06 25.61 14.53
CA LYS A 43 -5.74 27.03 14.74
C LYS A 43 -5.45 27.35 16.22
N LEU A 44 -6.11 26.65 17.15
CA LEU A 44 -5.90 26.87 18.59
C LEU A 44 -4.55 26.31 19.09
N ASP A 45 -4.04 25.23 18.47
CA ASP A 45 -2.74 24.63 18.83
C ASP A 45 -1.52 25.42 18.29
N GLU A 46 -1.72 26.31 17.30
CA GLU A 46 -0.64 27.08 16.68
C GLU A 46 -0.27 28.36 17.46
N GLU A 47 -1.15 28.84 18.34
CA GLU A 47 -0.98 30.09 19.10
C GLU A 47 -0.40 29.88 20.52
N THR A 48 -0.06 28.64 20.93
CA THR A 48 0.43 28.36 22.29
C THR A 48 1.65 27.42 22.29
N GLN A 49 2.81 27.96 21.93
CA GLN A 49 4.12 27.38 22.26
C GLN A 49 5.05 28.50 22.74
N PRO A 50 5.75 28.30 23.87
CA PRO A 50 7.18 28.60 23.89
C PRO A 50 8.01 27.36 24.25
N GLU A 51 9.22 27.33 23.69
CA GLU A 51 10.22 26.29 23.81
C GLU A 51 10.83 26.17 25.22
N SER A 52 11.18 24.96 25.67
CA SER A 52 12.57 24.55 25.98
C SER A 52 12.70 23.31 26.89
N SER A 53 13.69 22.48 26.55
CA SER A 53 14.56 21.60 27.37
C SER A 53 14.00 20.42 28.20
N GLU A 54 14.29 19.21 27.67
CA GLU A 54 15.06 18.07 28.23
C GLU A 54 14.91 17.57 29.70
N GLU A 55 14.66 16.24 29.75
CA GLU A 55 15.23 15.22 30.66
C GLU A 55 14.83 15.10 32.17
N LYS A 56 14.04 14.07 32.53
CA LYS A 56 14.49 12.81 33.22
C LYS A 56 13.38 11.97 33.89
N LYS A 57 13.58 10.65 33.79
CA LYS A 57 13.38 9.50 34.73
C LYS A 57 12.03 9.23 35.43
N ALA A 58 11.48 8.05 35.07
CA ALA A 58 11.03 6.92 35.90
C ALA A 58 10.48 7.14 37.32
N ALA A 59 9.24 6.71 37.58
CA ALA A 59 8.89 5.68 38.59
C ALA A 59 7.37 5.37 38.56
N ASN A 60 7.06 4.21 39.14
CA ASN A 60 5.82 3.47 39.26
C ASN A 60 4.72 4.19 40.09
N GLY A 61 3.44 3.87 39.88
CA GLY A 61 2.35 4.27 40.79
C GLY A 61 0.95 4.21 40.19
N GLU A 62 0.06 3.52 40.90
CA GLU A 62 -1.30 3.09 40.56
C GLU A 62 -2.38 4.19 40.38
N ALA A 63 -3.40 3.80 39.60
CA ALA A 63 -4.82 4.14 39.67
C ALA A 63 -5.26 5.62 39.71
N ASP A 64 -5.91 6.07 38.62
CA ASP A 64 -7.24 6.64 38.76
C ASP A 64 -8.10 6.40 37.50
N LYS A 65 -9.39 6.17 37.74
CA LYS A 65 -10.44 5.89 36.77
C LYS A 65 -10.87 7.19 36.10
N THR A 66 -10.89 7.23 34.77
CA THR A 66 -11.84 8.09 34.06
C THR A 66 -12.45 7.34 32.89
N ASP A 67 -13.79 7.31 32.92
CA ASP A 67 -14.69 6.76 31.91
C ASP A 67 -14.57 7.61 30.64
N GLY A 68 -13.94 7.04 29.63
CA GLY A 68 -13.70 7.67 28.33
C GLY A 68 -13.84 6.64 27.23
N GLU A 69 -14.90 6.79 26.43
CA GLU A 69 -15.22 6.03 25.23
C GLU A 69 -13.95 5.66 24.43
N PRO A 70 -13.72 4.37 24.07
CA PRO A 70 -12.45 3.98 23.49
C PRO A 70 -12.32 4.59 22.10
N GLU A 71 -11.52 5.64 21.99
CA GLU A 71 -10.99 6.09 20.72
C GLU A 71 -10.41 4.87 20.01
N LYS A 72 -10.91 4.59 18.80
CA LYS A 72 -10.38 3.55 17.92
C LYS A 72 -8.93 3.90 17.61
N LYS A 73 -8.00 3.46 18.45
CA LYS A 73 -6.56 3.55 18.22
C LYS A 73 -6.31 2.93 16.86
N LYS A 74 -6.06 3.77 15.85
CA LYS A 74 -5.60 3.34 14.53
C LYS A 74 -4.39 2.46 14.79
N ARG A 75 -4.53 1.15 14.56
CA ARG A 75 -3.41 0.21 14.72
C ARG A 75 -2.25 0.78 13.93
N LYS A 76 -1.15 1.10 14.63
CA LYS A 76 0.07 1.60 13.99
C LYS A 76 0.35 0.68 12.81
N THR A 77 0.41 1.25 11.61
CA THR A 77 0.78 0.48 10.43
C THR A 77 2.19 -0.05 10.71
N ARG A 78 2.38 -1.36 10.57
CA ARG A 78 3.64 -2.08 10.90
C ARG A 78 4.85 -1.66 10.03
N ARG A 79 4.67 -0.65 9.18
CA ARG A 79 5.65 -0.11 8.22
C ARG A 79 6.28 1.21 8.68
N GLY A 80 5.85 1.77 9.81
CA GLY A 80 6.52 2.96 10.37
C GLY A 80 7.94 2.64 10.84
N LYS A 81 8.84 3.64 10.77
CA LYS A 81 10.24 3.58 11.22
C LYS A 81 10.42 3.13 12.69
N LYS A 82 9.34 3.10 13.48
CA LYS A 82 9.23 2.62 14.87
C LYS A 82 8.43 1.31 15.03
N GLY A 83 8.29 0.51 13.98
CA GLY A 83 7.65 -0.81 14.07
C GLY A 83 8.54 -1.80 14.82
N LYS A 84 8.01 -2.50 15.84
CA LYS A 84 8.67 -3.70 16.36
C LYS A 84 8.65 -4.76 15.24
N GLY A 85 9.83 -5.11 14.73
CA GLY A 85 10.04 -6.26 13.85
C GLY A 85 9.52 -7.55 14.49
N VAL A 86 9.39 -8.63 13.72
CA VAL A 86 9.11 -9.93 14.35
C VAL A 86 10.43 -10.41 14.93
N ASN A 87 10.38 -11.32 15.92
CA ASN A 87 11.59 -11.86 16.55
C ASN A 87 12.49 -10.81 17.26
N GLY A 88 11.93 -9.68 17.70
CA GLY A 88 12.70 -8.64 18.40
C GLY A 88 13.50 -7.71 17.48
N GLY A 89 13.43 -7.92 16.16
CA GLY A 89 14.06 -7.05 15.16
C GLY A 89 13.57 -5.61 15.26
N LYS A 90 14.46 -4.65 14.98
CA LYS A 90 14.13 -3.22 14.97
C LYS A 90 14.05 -2.76 13.52
N GLY A 91 12.86 -2.50 12.99
CA GLY A 91 12.76 -1.98 11.62
C GLY A 91 11.42 -2.16 10.92
N PRO A 92 11.24 -1.51 9.75
CA PRO A 92 10.08 -1.71 8.90
C PRO A 92 10.08 -3.13 8.33
N ARG A 93 8.95 -3.83 8.42
CA ARG A 93 8.81 -5.16 7.82
C ARG A 93 8.50 -5.05 6.33
N PHE A 94 9.16 -5.84 5.53
CA PHE A 94 8.82 -5.99 4.12
C PHE A 94 7.95 -7.21 3.95
N ILE A 95 6.81 -7.03 3.27
CA ILE A 95 5.83 -8.11 3.11
C ILE A 95 5.47 -8.22 1.63
N LEU A 96 5.60 -9.42 1.08
CA LEU A 96 5.08 -9.77 -0.24
C LEU A 96 3.75 -10.49 -0.08
N PHE A 97 2.86 -10.23 -1.04
CA PHE A 97 1.58 -10.89 -1.19
C PHE A 97 1.75 -11.99 -2.22
N VAL A 98 1.31 -13.19 -1.88
CA VAL A 98 1.19 -14.31 -2.80
C VAL A 98 -0.29 -14.66 -2.94
N GLY A 99 -0.82 -14.60 -4.15
CA GLY A 99 -2.21 -14.88 -4.45
C GLY A 99 -2.37 -16.05 -5.43
N ASN A 100 -3.63 -16.43 -5.64
CA ASN A 100 -4.03 -17.53 -6.54
C ASN A 100 -3.47 -18.91 -6.10
N LEU A 101 -3.25 -19.10 -4.80
CA LEU A 101 -2.76 -20.37 -4.26
C LEU A 101 -3.90 -21.40 -4.16
N PRO A 102 -3.60 -22.70 -4.37
CA PRO A 102 -4.47 -23.80 -3.97
C PRO A 102 -4.84 -23.75 -2.48
N TYR A 103 -6.07 -24.14 -2.13
CA TYR A 103 -6.60 -24.06 -0.75
C TYR A 103 -5.91 -25.04 0.22
N ASP A 104 -5.31 -26.11 -0.33
CA ASP A 104 -4.60 -27.20 0.34
C ASP A 104 -3.07 -26.97 0.42
N THR A 105 -2.58 -25.81 -0.04
CA THR A 105 -1.15 -25.46 -0.03
C THR A 105 -0.55 -25.56 1.39
N GLN A 106 0.59 -26.23 1.50
CA GLN A 106 1.33 -26.34 2.76
C GLN A 106 2.52 -25.36 2.83
N GLN A 107 2.99 -25.08 4.04
CA GLN A 107 4.11 -24.17 4.26
C GLN A 107 5.42 -24.69 3.64
N ALA A 108 5.70 -26.00 3.79
CA ALA A 108 6.91 -26.63 3.24
C ALA A 108 7.03 -26.49 1.71
N GLU A 109 5.90 -26.49 1.01
CA GLU A 109 5.89 -26.32 -0.45
C GLU A 109 6.19 -24.89 -0.87
N LEU A 110 5.67 -23.91 -0.12
CA LEU A 110 6.00 -22.50 -0.33
C LEU A 110 7.48 -22.25 0.00
N ASP A 111 8.01 -22.86 1.05
CA ASP A 111 9.45 -22.78 1.37
C ASP A 111 10.31 -23.35 0.25
N THR A 112 9.88 -24.46 -0.36
CA THR A 112 10.58 -25.08 -1.50
C THR A 112 10.50 -24.19 -2.75
N HIS A 113 9.33 -23.66 -3.06
CA HIS A 113 9.13 -22.78 -4.22
C HIS A 113 9.92 -21.47 -4.07
N PHE A 114 9.93 -20.87 -2.88
CA PHE A 114 10.63 -19.62 -2.58
C PHE A 114 12.03 -19.80 -1.97
N LYS A 115 12.69 -20.95 -2.21
CA LYS A 115 14.01 -21.29 -1.63
C LYS A 115 15.10 -20.24 -1.89
N ASN A 116 15.07 -19.59 -3.06
CA ASN A 116 16.03 -18.53 -3.42
C ASN A 116 15.77 -17.20 -2.70
N ALA A 117 14.52 -16.95 -2.29
CA ALA A 117 14.14 -15.75 -1.56
C ALA A 117 14.32 -15.91 -0.05
N LYS A 118 14.20 -17.12 0.50
CA LYS A 118 14.32 -17.43 1.96
C LYS A 118 13.50 -16.45 2.82
N PRO A 119 12.16 -16.52 2.75
CA PRO A 119 11.29 -15.70 3.60
C PRO A 119 11.47 -16.05 5.08
N ASP A 120 11.48 -15.04 5.95
CA ASP A 120 11.69 -15.24 7.40
C ASP A 120 10.41 -15.77 8.08
N ARG A 121 9.24 -15.37 7.58
CA ARG A 121 7.95 -15.90 8.05
C ARG A 121 6.92 -15.96 6.94
N ILE A 122 6.27 -17.11 6.81
CA ILE A 122 5.15 -17.32 5.90
C ILE A 122 3.85 -17.33 6.69
N ARG A 123 2.90 -16.46 6.32
CA ARG A 123 1.53 -16.48 6.84
C ARG A 123 0.56 -16.87 5.74
N ILE A 124 0.05 -18.09 5.80
CA ILE A 124 -0.93 -18.63 4.85
C ILE A 124 -2.35 -18.32 5.36
N ARG A 125 -3.21 -17.90 4.44
CA ARG A 125 -4.66 -17.75 4.62
C ARG A 125 -5.35 -18.67 3.64
N ARG A 126 -5.55 -19.91 4.08
CA ARG A 126 -6.14 -20.98 3.28
C ARG A 126 -7.52 -20.57 2.80
N GLU A 127 -8.33 -19.92 3.62
CA GLU A 127 -9.71 -19.51 3.28
C GLU A 127 -9.82 -18.61 2.04
N LYS A 128 -8.73 -17.93 1.66
CA LYS A 128 -8.67 -17.03 0.50
C LYS A 128 -7.69 -17.49 -0.59
N GLY A 129 -6.95 -18.58 -0.38
CA GLY A 129 -5.88 -18.99 -1.29
C GLY A 129 -4.80 -17.91 -1.43
N ILE A 130 -4.42 -17.28 -0.31
CA ILE A 130 -3.39 -16.23 -0.29
C ILE A 130 -2.36 -16.50 0.81
N ALA A 131 -1.12 -16.05 0.60
CA ALA A 131 -0.07 -16.06 1.61
C ALA A 131 0.62 -14.70 1.69
N PHE A 132 1.24 -14.43 2.84
CA PHE A 132 2.11 -13.28 3.04
C PHE A 132 3.50 -13.77 3.40
N LEU A 133 4.50 -13.38 2.62
CA LEU A 133 5.91 -13.62 2.91
C LEU A 133 6.43 -12.38 3.63
N GLU A 134 6.79 -12.51 4.91
CA GLU A 134 7.43 -11.44 5.68
C GLU A 134 8.94 -11.62 5.64
N PHE A 135 9.65 -10.53 5.37
CA PHE A 135 11.10 -10.41 5.40
C PHE A 135 11.49 -9.36 6.45
N ASP A 136 12.44 -9.70 7.30
CA ASP A 136 12.99 -8.81 8.33
C ASP A 136 14.10 -7.93 7.73
N ASN A 137 14.11 -6.64 8.09
CA ASN A 137 14.99 -5.63 7.51
C ASN A 137 16.39 -5.64 8.13
N ASP A 138 16.98 -6.82 8.26
CA ASP A 138 18.22 -6.99 9.01
C ASP A 138 19.46 -6.77 8.13
N ASN A 139 19.35 -6.90 6.80
CA ASN A 139 20.50 -6.82 5.88
C ASN A 139 20.17 -6.22 4.49
N GLN A 140 21.18 -5.65 3.81
CA GLN A 140 21.09 -5.17 2.41
C GLN A 140 20.62 -6.28 1.42
N ALA A 141 20.79 -7.55 1.79
CA ALA A 141 20.31 -8.69 1.02
C ALA A 141 18.78 -8.75 0.84
N ILE A 142 18.00 -7.97 1.60
CA ILE A 142 16.54 -7.99 1.50
C ILE A 142 16.03 -7.61 0.12
N GLN A 143 16.71 -6.68 -0.57
CA GLN A 143 16.31 -6.26 -1.91
C GLN A 143 16.47 -7.42 -2.90
N SER A 144 17.63 -8.09 -2.90
CA SER A 144 17.86 -9.27 -3.73
C SER A 144 16.89 -10.41 -3.43
N LYS A 145 16.60 -10.70 -2.14
CA LYS A 145 15.58 -11.69 -1.75
C LYS A 145 14.20 -11.35 -2.31
N MET A 146 13.80 -10.08 -2.23
CA MET A 146 12.52 -9.61 -2.76
C MET A 146 12.49 -9.68 -4.29
N ASP A 147 13.56 -9.31 -4.97
CA ASP A 147 13.64 -9.35 -6.43
C ASP A 147 13.55 -10.80 -6.93
N HIS A 148 14.20 -11.76 -6.25
CA HIS A 148 14.02 -13.18 -6.55
C HIS A 148 12.56 -13.61 -6.41
N ALA A 149 11.88 -13.24 -5.31
CA ALA A 149 10.48 -13.59 -5.10
C ALA A 149 9.54 -12.90 -6.11
N LEU A 150 9.78 -11.64 -6.45
CA LEU A 150 9.00 -10.90 -7.45
C LEU A 150 9.22 -11.46 -8.86
N GLY A 151 10.42 -11.96 -9.17
CA GLY A 151 10.70 -12.69 -10.40
C GLY A 151 9.91 -13.99 -10.55
N MET A 152 9.39 -14.54 -9.45
CA MET A 152 8.52 -15.72 -9.45
C MET A 152 7.05 -15.40 -9.73
N HIS A 153 6.72 -14.15 -10.07
CA HIS A 153 5.38 -13.77 -10.48
C HIS A 153 4.97 -14.50 -11.76
N HIS A 154 3.79 -15.13 -11.73
CA HIS A 154 3.23 -15.97 -12.80
C HIS A 154 3.96 -17.29 -13.08
N LEU A 155 4.92 -17.69 -12.24
CA LEU A 155 5.43 -19.06 -12.28
C LEU A 155 4.32 -20.04 -11.90
N VAL A 156 4.42 -21.24 -12.47
CA VAL A 156 3.50 -22.34 -12.18
C VAL A 156 3.86 -22.93 -10.83
N PHE A 157 2.89 -22.95 -9.91
CA PHE A 157 2.95 -23.63 -8.63
C PHE A 157 1.88 -24.71 -8.65
N ARG A 158 2.31 -25.97 -8.67
CA ARG A 158 1.47 -27.13 -8.99
C ARG A 158 0.79 -26.91 -10.35
N ASP A 159 -0.52 -26.65 -10.40
CA ASP A 159 -1.28 -26.47 -11.64
C ASP A 159 -1.77 -25.02 -11.86
N ARG A 160 -1.35 -24.08 -11.02
CA ARG A 160 -1.84 -22.69 -11.05
C ARG A 160 -0.68 -21.72 -11.17
N LYS A 161 -0.89 -20.66 -11.96
CA LYS A 161 0.05 -19.52 -12.01
C LYS A 161 -0.19 -18.64 -10.80
N ILE A 162 0.82 -18.44 -9.96
CA ILE A 162 0.69 -17.64 -8.74
C ILE A 162 0.98 -16.16 -8.98
N ASN A 163 0.35 -15.30 -8.19
CA ASN A 163 0.59 -13.86 -8.25
C ASN A 163 1.49 -13.46 -7.09
N VAL A 164 2.71 -12.98 -7.35
CA VAL A 164 3.59 -12.42 -6.33
C VAL A 164 3.67 -10.91 -6.49
N GLU A 165 3.29 -10.15 -5.46
CA GLU A 165 3.19 -8.69 -5.52
C GLU A 165 3.71 -8.02 -4.24
N LEU A 166 4.22 -6.80 -4.38
CA LEU A 166 4.57 -5.95 -3.25
C LEU A 166 3.32 -5.54 -2.46
N THR A 167 3.27 -5.83 -1.16
CA THR A 167 2.13 -5.34 -0.36
C THR A 167 2.21 -3.82 -0.19
N VAL A 168 1.08 -3.15 -0.38
CA VAL A 168 0.89 -1.76 0.03
C VAL A 168 0.35 -1.71 1.46
N GLY A 169 1.11 -1.10 2.37
CA GLY A 169 0.69 -0.92 3.76
C GLY A 169 -0.61 -0.11 3.87
N GLY A 170 -1.62 -0.65 4.55
CA GLY A 170 -2.94 -0.01 4.67
C GLY A 170 -4.07 -0.94 5.15
N GLY A 171 -3.91 -2.26 5.01
CA GLY A 171 -4.84 -3.28 5.54
C GLY A 171 -6.22 -3.32 4.87
N GLY A 172 -6.65 -4.49 4.40
CA GLY A 172 -7.98 -4.71 3.81
C GLY A 172 -8.28 -3.83 2.58
N ASN A 173 -9.57 -3.66 2.25
CA ASN A 173 -10.05 -2.75 1.20
C ASN A 173 -10.17 -1.30 1.71
N SER A 174 -9.22 -0.83 2.52
CA SER A 174 -9.25 0.55 3.01
C SER A 174 -8.98 1.55 1.86
N GLU A 175 -9.60 2.72 1.94
CA GLU A 175 -9.36 3.83 0.98
C GLU A 175 -7.86 4.18 0.90
N VAL A 176 -7.15 4.08 2.02
CA VAL A 176 -5.69 4.28 2.09
C VAL A 176 -4.92 3.23 1.27
N ARG A 177 -5.41 1.98 1.20
CA ARG A 177 -4.80 0.95 0.35
C ARG A 177 -5.07 1.25 -1.12
N THR A 178 -6.31 1.57 -1.48
CA THR A 178 -6.70 1.80 -2.88
C THR A 178 -6.00 3.03 -3.46
N GLN A 179 -5.87 4.11 -2.68
CA GLN A 179 -5.14 5.31 -3.12
C GLN A 179 -3.65 5.03 -3.36
N LYS A 180 -2.96 4.33 -2.44
CA LYS A 180 -1.56 3.94 -2.63
C LYS A 180 -1.34 2.97 -3.79
N LEU A 181 -2.35 2.13 -4.08
CA LEU A 181 -2.30 1.24 -5.22
C LEU A 181 -2.44 2.02 -6.53
N LYS A 182 -3.36 2.99 -6.58
CA LYS A 182 -3.52 3.90 -7.72
C LYS A 182 -2.22 4.69 -7.98
N GLU A 183 -1.68 5.39 -7.00
CA GLU A 183 -0.43 6.15 -7.15
C GLU A 183 0.73 5.30 -7.68
N LYS A 184 0.88 4.07 -7.16
CA LYS A 184 1.92 3.16 -7.65
C LYS A 184 1.68 2.68 -9.07
N ASN A 185 0.43 2.36 -9.42
CA ASN A 185 0.07 1.94 -10.76
C ASN A 185 0.25 3.09 -11.75
N ASP A 186 -0.13 4.31 -11.39
CA ASP A 186 0.03 5.51 -12.21
C ASP A 186 1.52 5.78 -12.46
N LYS A 187 2.35 5.73 -11.40
CA LYS A 187 3.81 5.85 -11.53
C LYS A 187 4.40 4.77 -12.45
N LEU A 188 3.98 3.52 -12.29
CA LEU A 188 4.41 2.43 -13.17
C LEU A 188 3.98 2.62 -14.62
N MET A 189 2.77 3.15 -14.86
CA MET A 189 2.29 3.46 -16.20
C MET A 189 3.09 4.59 -16.83
N ASP A 190 3.44 5.62 -16.07
CA ASP A 190 4.26 6.72 -16.58
C ASP A 190 5.68 6.26 -16.89
N GLU A 191 6.30 5.44 -16.04
CA GLU A 191 7.60 4.80 -16.33
C GLU A 191 7.55 3.93 -17.60
N ARG A 192 6.45 3.20 -17.82
CA ARG A 192 6.23 2.42 -19.05
C ARG A 192 6.09 3.32 -20.28
N LYS A 193 5.30 4.40 -20.18
CA LYS A 193 5.14 5.38 -21.27
C LYS A 193 6.48 6.04 -21.63
N GLU A 194 7.28 6.40 -20.62
CA GLU A 194 8.61 6.97 -20.86
C GLU A 194 9.55 5.98 -21.56
N LYS A 195 9.55 4.70 -21.16
CA LYS A 195 10.35 3.67 -21.83
C LYS A 195 9.93 3.50 -23.29
N VAL A 196 8.63 3.40 -23.56
CA VAL A 196 8.10 3.30 -24.93
C VAL A 196 8.47 4.54 -25.75
N LYS A 197 8.34 5.75 -25.18
CA LYS A 197 8.72 6.99 -25.86
C LYS A 197 10.21 7.04 -26.18
N LYS A 198 11.07 6.61 -25.25
CA LYS A 198 12.54 6.51 -25.46
C LYS A 198 12.89 5.47 -26.52
N GLU A 199 12.23 4.31 -26.54
CA GLU A 199 12.43 3.30 -27.59
C GLU A 199 11.95 3.79 -28.96
N LEU A 200 10.81 4.47 -29.02
CA LEU A 200 10.28 5.04 -30.26
C LEU A 200 11.23 6.11 -30.82
N ALA A 201 11.70 7.04 -29.98
CA ALA A 201 12.65 8.08 -30.37
C ALA A 201 13.99 7.49 -30.86
N LYS A 202 14.49 6.41 -30.22
CA LYS A 202 15.68 5.70 -30.71
C LYS A 202 15.44 5.02 -32.04
N ARG A 203 14.24 4.48 -32.29
CA ARG A 203 13.86 3.89 -33.58
C ARG A 203 13.78 4.96 -34.66
N THR A 204 13.13 6.09 -34.42
CA THR A 204 13.04 7.19 -35.41
C THR A 204 14.41 7.76 -35.76
N LEU A 205 15.27 8.00 -34.76
CA LEU A 205 16.64 8.48 -35.00
C LEU A 205 17.47 7.48 -35.82
N LYS A 206 17.31 6.16 -35.59
CA LYS A 206 17.97 5.13 -36.42
C LYS A 206 17.41 5.12 -37.84
N THR A 207 16.09 5.18 -38.01
CA THR A 207 15.43 5.25 -39.33
C THR A 207 15.88 6.48 -40.11
N ASP A 208 15.98 7.65 -39.47
CA ASP A 208 16.43 8.89 -40.11
C ASP A 208 17.93 8.83 -40.49
N GLN A 209 18.77 8.22 -39.66
CA GLN A 209 20.18 7.97 -39.98
C GLN A 209 20.35 6.96 -41.12
N ASP A 210 19.55 5.89 -41.14
CA ASP A 210 19.56 4.88 -42.19
C ASP A 210 19.03 5.44 -43.53
N LEU A 211 18.01 6.32 -43.51
CA LEU A 211 17.54 7.05 -44.69
C LEU A 211 18.56 8.07 -45.21
N ALA A 212 19.26 8.77 -44.31
CA ALA A 212 20.31 9.72 -44.69
C ALA A 212 21.53 9.00 -45.30
N ALA A 213 21.94 7.86 -44.74
CA ALA A 213 23.01 7.03 -45.28
C ALA A 213 22.65 6.40 -46.64
N ALA A 214 21.36 6.17 -46.91
CA ALA A 214 20.85 5.67 -48.17
C ALA A 214 20.44 6.78 -49.17
N GLY A 215 20.81 8.05 -48.91
CA GLY A 215 20.61 9.18 -49.83
C GLY A 215 19.13 9.53 -50.08
N GLY A 216 18.24 9.26 -49.13
CA GLY A 216 16.79 9.50 -49.27
C GLY A 216 16.02 8.36 -49.95
N MET A 217 16.68 7.28 -50.38
CA MET A 217 16.00 6.03 -50.73
C MET A 217 15.90 5.12 -49.51
N HIS A 218 14.79 4.38 -49.39
CA HIS A 218 14.65 3.35 -48.36
C HIS A 218 15.81 2.33 -48.47
N PRO A 219 16.50 1.95 -47.37
CA PRO A 219 17.75 1.19 -47.42
C PRO A 219 17.64 -0.14 -48.19
N ALA A 220 16.49 -0.81 -48.10
CA ALA A 220 16.19 -2.03 -48.89
C ALA A 220 16.21 -1.80 -50.42
N ARG A 221 15.86 -0.60 -50.89
CA ARG A 221 15.88 -0.21 -52.32
C ARG A 221 17.26 0.28 -52.76
N ALA A 222 17.99 0.97 -51.88
CA ALA A 222 19.37 1.40 -52.15
C ALA A 222 20.34 0.22 -52.28
N ALA A 223 20.15 -0.85 -51.50
CA ALA A 223 20.97 -2.07 -51.59
C ALA A 223 20.81 -2.83 -52.92
N LEU A 224 19.63 -2.74 -53.56
CA LEU A 224 19.35 -3.37 -54.85
C LEU A 224 19.98 -2.65 -56.05
N LEU A 225 20.28 -1.35 -55.94
CA LEU A 225 20.93 -0.57 -56.99
C LEU A 225 22.46 -0.68 -56.99
N LYS A 226 23.05 -1.30 -55.96
CA LYS A 226 24.50 -1.39 -55.77
C LYS A 226 25.11 -2.71 -56.28
N GLN A 227 24.33 -3.53 -56.98
CA GLN A 227 24.78 -4.74 -57.68
C GLN A 227 25.10 -4.46 -59.14
#